data_AF-A0A350Y4Q0-F1
#
_entry.id   AF-A0A350Y4Q0-F1
#
_cell.length_a   1.000
_cell.length_b   1.000
_cell.length_c   1.000
_cell.angle_alpha   90.00
_cell.angle_beta   90.00
_cell.angle_gamma   90.00
#
_symmetry.space_group_name_H-M   'P 1'
#
loop_
_entity.id
_entity.type
_entity.pdbx_description
1 polymer ?
#
loop_
_entity_poly.entity_id
_entity_poly.type
_entity_poly.pdbx_seq_one_letter_code
_entity_poly.pdbx_strand_id
1 'polypeptide(L)'
;MLLTDELLLHYKRCQRRAFLDLYGDRQQQNPSPDFLLKLRQDSLTHKKEVLGTLEKRSPDPQAQESLLPSLSSPPITMTSVEKLDLSLGKIGALSSFLKMSTAKINSPDYPREDWEAGAKATIKLMEQGRDCIAQPVLLVHNDEGVTLLSSPDLLIKQPGHSKFGDWMYIPLDIKFGRRPKADYQIISAFHCQVLAAIQEVWPNTAWLILRRQSAYAVTLDRWLPVMVEVLGDCIETMQSRQEPEVFISRQKCDLCHWYNSCYAIAQSQQHISLLPGVSPKRYRELQELEIGTIELLAQTQISILEPIFGAEIACDLVQQAQATIQNRAILRQHYHTLSPSPPLQNGSSTGSVLEFANGKMPHLFKSRDILPSASVELFFDIEAQPELNLDYLLGILVIDHSTQSQRFHPLLAEYPHNEASIWEQFLELVWLYPDAPIFHFSAYEAETVKRLAKLYHTPLSRLKPLLSRFVDVHQRVMSTVLLPVESYSLKHLARWLGFEWRDATITGSQCVLLYDQWLATGDRSLLDRIQSYNEDDCRATYHLKNWLSTFLQQQYSSL
;
A
#
# COMPACT_ATOMS: atom_id res chain seq x y z
N MET A 1 21.85 15.07 21.09
CA MET A 1 20.59 14.46 20.60
C MET A 1 20.90 13.12 19.97
N LEU A 2 20.18 12.05 20.30
CA LEU A 2 20.36 10.74 19.67
C LEU A 2 19.41 10.61 18.47
N LEU A 3 19.95 10.38 17.28
CA LEU A 3 19.18 10.14 16.06
C LEU A 3 19.41 8.70 15.61
N THR A 4 18.35 7.91 15.63
CA THR A 4 18.37 6.50 15.21
C THR A 4 17.87 6.34 13.78
N ASP A 5 18.28 5.26 13.13
CA ASP A 5 17.69 4.79 11.87
C ASP A 5 16.16 4.63 11.94
N GLU A 6 15.61 4.16 13.07
CA GLU A 6 14.16 4.07 13.31
C GLU A 6 13.50 5.45 13.34
N LEU A 7 14.11 6.43 14.03
CA LEU A 7 13.61 7.80 14.07
C LEU A 7 13.61 8.41 12.65
N LEU A 8 14.69 8.23 11.90
CA LEU A 8 14.79 8.70 10.51
C LEU A 8 13.75 8.02 9.60
N LEU A 9 13.48 6.73 9.82
CA LEU A 9 12.46 5.98 9.09
C LEU A 9 11.06 6.54 9.40
N HIS A 10 10.77 6.80 10.67
CA HIS A 10 9.52 7.42 11.09
C HIS A 10 9.40 8.83 10.50
N TYR A 11 10.46 9.63 10.55
CA TYR A 11 10.47 10.98 9.98
C TYR A 11 10.17 10.97 8.48
N LYS A 12 10.81 10.05 7.73
CA LYS A 12 10.55 9.86 6.30
C LYS A 12 9.10 9.46 5.99
N ARG A 13 8.45 8.73 6.90
CA ARG A 13 7.06 8.30 6.77
C ARG A 13 6.08 9.40 7.17
N CYS A 14 6.33 10.07 8.30
CA CYS A 14 5.56 11.16 8.89
C CYS A 14 6.43 11.95 9.88
N GLN A 15 6.73 13.21 9.56
CA GLN A 15 7.57 14.09 10.37
C GLN A 15 6.96 14.33 11.77
N ARG A 16 5.65 14.62 11.83
CA ARG A 16 4.93 14.84 13.09
C ARG A 16 4.97 13.62 14.01
N ARG A 17 4.85 12.40 13.47
CA ARG A 17 4.98 11.17 14.28
C ARG A 17 6.36 11.09 14.93
N ALA A 18 7.43 11.29 14.16
CA ALA A 18 8.79 11.24 14.68
C ALA A 18 9.01 12.29 15.79
N PHE A 19 8.45 13.48 15.62
CA PHE A 19 8.47 14.53 16.63
C PHE A 19 7.71 14.12 17.90
N LEU A 20 6.48 13.63 17.76
CA LEU A 20 5.64 13.22 18.88
C LEU A 20 6.22 11.99 19.61
N ASP A 21 6.89 11.07 18.91
CA ASP A 21 7.58 9.94 19.53
C ASP A 21 8.68 10.39 20.52
N LEU A 22 9.28 11.57 20.29
CA LEU A 22 10.30 12.15 21.17
C LEU A 22 9.73 13.13 22.21
N TYR A 23 8.79 13.99 21.82
CA TYR A 23 8.36 15.15 22.61
C TYR A 23 6.87 15.14 22.98
N GLY A 24 6.07 14.27 22.36
CA GLY A 24 4.63 14.20 22.57
C GLY A 24 4.25 13.61 23.92
N ASP A 25 3.03 13.93 24.37
CA ASP A 25 2.45 13.35 25.57
C ASP A 25 2.02 11.90 25.32
N ARG A 26 2.73 10.95 25.96
CA ARG A 26 2.48 9.52 25.80
C ARG A 26 1.05 9.10 26.20
N GLN A 27 0.34 9.89 27.01
CA GLN A 27 -1.05 9.60 27.37
C GLN A 27 -2.02 9.77 26.20
N GLN A 28 -1.64 10.51 25.16
CA GLN A 28 -2.45 10.69 23.95
C GLN A 28 -2.21 9.59 22.92
N GLN A 29 -1.38 8.60 23.22
CA GLN A 29 -1.13 7.47 22.33
C GLN A 29 -2.29 6.48 22.36
N ASN A 30 -2.72 6.08 21.17
CA ASN A 30 -3.63 4.97 20.96
C ASN A 30 -2.96 3.65 21.33
N PRO A 31 -3.72 2.66 21.84
CA PRO A 31 -3.23 1.30 21.96
C PRO A 31 -2.80 0.78 20.58
N SER A 32 -1.77 -0.05 20.55
CA SER A 32 -1.33 -0.70 19.30
C SER A 32 -2.46 -1.59 18.78
N PRO A 33 -2.95 -1.40 17.54
CA PRO A 33 -3.95 -2.29 16.96
C PRO A 33 -3.40 -3.72 16.87
N ASP A 34 -4.23 -4.73 17.12
CA ASP A 34 -3.83 -6.15 17.06
C ASP A 34 -3.16 -6.50 15.72
N PHE A 35 -3.66 -5.90 14.63
CA PHE A 35 -3.09 -6.13 13.30
C PHE A 35 -1.66 -5.59 13.18
N LEU A 36 -1.34 -4.46 13.83
CA LEU A 36 0.03 -3.94 13.88
C LEU A 36 0.94 -4.87 14.69
N LEU A 37 0.45 -5.45 15.79
CA LEU A 37 1.19 -6.42 16.58
C LEU A 37 1.52 -7.67 15.77
N LYS A 38 0.54 -8.18 15.01
CA LYS A 38 0.74 -9.28 14.06
C LYS A 38 1.77 -8.95 12.98
N LEU A 39 1.69 -7.77 12.35
CA LEU A 39 2.69 -7.35 11.36
C LEU A 39 4.12 -7.27 11.95
N ARG A 40 4.26 -6.82 13.20
CA ARG A 40 5.54 -6.84 13.92
C ARG A 40 6.02 -8.27 14.13
N GLN A 41 5.14 -9.16 14.58
CA GLN A 41 5.45 -10.56 14.80
C GLN A 41 5.86 -11.27 13.49
N ASP A 42 5.11 -11.08 12.40
CA ASP A 42 5.41 -11.63 11.08
C ASP A 42 6.77 -11.12 10.57
N SER A 43 7.06 -9.84 10.78
CA SER A 43 8.37 -9.26 10.45
C SER A 43 9.50 -9.91 11.25
N LEU A 44 9.31 -10.18 12.54
CA LEU A 44 10.31 -10.86 13.38
C LEU A 44 10.51 -12.32 12.94
N THR A 45 9.42 -13.03 12.66
CA THR A 45 9.47 -14.42 12.14
C THR A 45 10.23 -14.46 10.83
N HIS A 46 9.91 -13.57 9.89
CA HIS A 46 10.60 -13.48 8.61
C HIS A 46 12.11 -13.20 8.78
N LYS A 47 12.49 -12.29 9.68
CA LYS A 47 13.90 -12.05 10.01
C LYS A 47 14.59 -13.30 10.52
N LYS A 48 13.97 -14.03 11.47
CA LYS A 48 14.51 -15.29 12.00
C LYS A 48 14.67 -16.36 10.91
N GLU A 49 13.69 -16.50 10.02
CA GLU A 49 13.76 -17.46 8.91
C GLU A 49 14.91 -17.15 7.94
N VAL A 50 15.09 -15.87 7.59
CA VAL A 50 16.20 -15.43 6.74
C VAL A 50 17.53 -15.72 7.42
N LEU A 51 17.70 -15.33 8.68
CA LEU A 51 18.92 -15.60 9.45
C LEU A 51 19.21 -17.10 9.58
N GLY A 52 18.21 -17.92 9.90
CA GLY A 52 18.37 -19.37 9.99
C GLY A 52 18.68 -20.03 8.64
N THR A 53 18.23 -19.46 7.51
CA THR A 53 18.62 -19.91 6.17
C THR A 53 20.09 -19.58 5.86
N LEU A 54 20.58 -18.45 6.35
CA LEU A 54 21.98 -18.05 6.22
C LEU A 54 22.91 -18.91 7.09
N GLU A 55 22.45 -19.42 8.24
CA GLU A 55 23.26 -20.32 9.10
C GLU A 55 23.32 -21.77 8.58
N LYS A 56 22.21 -22.32 8.06
CA LYS A 56 22.10 -23.74 7.69
C LYS A 56 22.84 -24.15 6.41
N ARG A 57 23.35 -23.21 5.61
CA ARG A 57 24.04 -23.50 4.34
C ARG A 57 25.56 -23.61 4.48
N SER A 58 26.11 -23.61 5.70
CA SER A 58 27.53 -23.92 5.96
C SER A 58 27.89 -25.34 5.43
N PRO A 59 28.95 -25.50 4.62
CA PRO A 59 29.19 -26.76 3.92
C PRO A 59 29.69 -27.85 4.87
N ASP A 60 29.06 -29.03 4.76
CA ASP A 60 29.65 -30.32 5.12
C ASP A 60 30.89 -30.54 4.22
N PRO A 61 32.11 -30.79 4.76
CA PRO A 61 33.36 -30.83 3.99
C PRO A 61 33.47 -31.89 2.88
N GLN A 62 32.49 -32.78 2.71
CA GLN A 62 32.62 -33.95 1.83
C GLN A 62 31.94 -33.85 0.46
N ALA A 63 31.24 -32.76 0.14
CA ALA A 63 30.42 -32.67 -1.09
C ALA A 63 31.00 -31.76 -2.19
N GLN A 64 32.33 -31.61 -2.30
CA GLN A 64 32.96 -30.69 -3.28
C GLN A 64 33.74 -31.37 -4.43
N GLU A 65 33.61 -32.68 -4.61
CA GLU A 65 34.16 -33.40 -5.78
C GLU A 65 33.06 -34.12 -6.57
N SER A 66 32.29 -33.36 -7.33
CA SER A 66 31.76 -33.76 -8.63
C SER A 66 30.77 -32.70 -9.09
N LEU A 67 31.13 -31.97 -10.14
CA LEU A 67 30.24 -31.32 -11.13
C LEU A 67 31.05 -30.21 -11.84
N LEU A 68 31.91 -30.63 -12.76
CA LEU A 68 32.33 -29.79 -13.88
C LEU A 68 31.79 -30.45 -15.16
N PRO A 69 30.86 -29.82 -15.90
CA PRO A 69 30.61 -30.18 -17.29
C PRO A 69 31.52 -29.38 -18.22
N SER A 70 32.08 -30.10 -19.19
CA SER A 70 32.94 -29.64 -20.29
C SER A 70 32.30 -28.57 -21.18
N LEU A 71 33.07 -27.53 -21.49
CA LEU A 71 32.74 -26.46 -22.44
C LEU A 71 32.97 -26.89 -23.88
N SER A 72 31.93 -26.88 -24.72
CA SER A 72 32.07 -26.71 -26.18
C SER A 72 30.75 -26.29 -26.85
N SER A 73 30.64 -25.04 -27.33
CA SER A 73 29.81 -24.58 -28.47
C SER A 73 30.00 -23.07 -28.77
N PRO A 74 29.71 -22.59 -30.00
CA PRO A 74 30.44 -21.52 -30.72
C PRO A 74 29.77 -20.12 -30.62
N PRO A 75 30.33 -19.03 -31.22
CA PRO A 75 30.06 -17.66 -30.80
C PRO A 75 28.76 -17.11 -31.37
N ILE A 76 27.96 -16.47 -30.51
CA ILE A 76 26.74 -15.74 -30.90
C ILE A 76 27.09 -14.26 -31.11
N THR A 77 26.62 -13.73 -32.24
CA THR A 77 26.82 -12.37 -32.74
C THR A 77 26.07 -11.30 -31.94
N MET A 78 26.60 -10.09 -32.00
CA MET A 78 26.17 -8.89 -31.27
C MET A 78 24.77 -8.39 -31.64
N THR A 79 23.77 -8.65 -30.78
CA THR A 79 22.59 -7.77 -30.53
C THR A 79 21.80 -8.29 -29.31
N SER A 80 22.36 -8.20 -28.09
CA SER A 80 21.63 -8.55 -26.83
C SER A 80 22.27 -7.98 -25.56
N VAL A 81 22.88 -6.78 -25.61
CA VAL A 81 23.67 -6.27 -24.48
C VAL A 81 22.82 -5.69 -23.35
N GLU A 82 21.59 -5.20 -23.60
CA GLU A 82 20.75 -4.61 -22.53
C GLU A 82 19.96 -5.62 -21.69
N LYS A 83 19.71 -6.84 -22.20
CA LYS A 83 19.04 -7.91 -21.44
C LYS A 83 20.00 -8.76 -20.60
N LEU A 84 21.30 -8.75 -20.92
CA LEU A 84 22.31 -9.48 -20.14
C LEU A 84 22.66 -8.76 -18.82
N ASP A 85 22.61 -7.43 -18.77
CA ASP A 85 23.07 -6.65 -17.60
C ASP A 85 22.17 -6.85 -16.36
N LEU A 86 20.85 -6.95 -16.58
CA LEU A 86 19.85 -7.30 -15.54
C LEU A 86 19.99 -8.75 -15.05
N SER A 87 20.58 -9.65 -15.84
CA SER A 87 20.83 -11.04 -15.46
C SER A 87 22.16 -11.20 -14.72
N LEU A 88 23.19 -10.45 -15.10
CA LEU A 88 24.50 -10.40 -14.43
C LEU A 88 24.41 -9.76 -13.04
N GLY A 89 23.60 -8.70 -12.87
CA GLY A 89 23.32 -8.11 -11.55
C GLY A 89 22.60 -9.09 -10.59
N LYS A 90 21.71 -9.95 -11.11
CA LYS A 90 21.07 -11.03 -10.34
C LYS A 90 22.03 -12.17 -10.00
N ILE A 91 22.95 -12.51 -10.91
CA ILE A 91 23.96 -13.56 -10.71
C ILE A 91 25.04 -13.09 -9.72
N GLY A 92 25.44 -11.81 -9.75
CA GLY A 92 26.34 -11.20 -8.78
C GLY A 92 25.72 -11.09 -7.38
N ALA A 93 24.45 -10.70 -7.29
CA ALA A 93 23.66 -10.73 -6.06
C ALA A 93 23.52 -12.15 -5.49
N LEU A 94 23.27 -13.14 -6.34
CA LEU A 94 23.24 -14.56 -5.95
C LEU A 94 24.62 -15.01 -5.45
N SER A 95 25.71 -14.62 -6.10
CA SER A 95 27.09 -15.00 -5.74
C SER A 95 27.52 -14.41 -4.39
N SER A 96 27.24 -13.13 -4.12
CA SER A 96 27.50 -12.52 -2.81
C SER A 96 26.61 -13.13 -1.73
N PHE A 97 25.33 -13.37 -2.02
CA PHE A 97 24.37 -14.03 -1.13
C PHE A 97 24.76 -15.50 -0.84
N LEU A 98 25.30 -16.22 -1.82
CA LEU A 98 25.80 -17.59 -1.66
C LEU A 98 27.05 -17.63 -0.77
N LYS A 99 27.98 -16.67 -0.91
CA LYS A 99 29.12 -16.51 0.02
C LYS A 99 28.67 -16.13 1.44
N MET A 100 27.60 -15.35 1.58
CA MET A 100 27.01 -15.00 2.89
C MET A 100 26.36 -16.20 3.60
N SER A 101 25.87 -17.19 2.85
CA SER A 101 25.08 -18.31 3.38
C SER A 101 25.91 -19.42 4.07
N THR A 102 27.24 -19.27 4.16
CA THR A 102 28.12 -20.28 4.77
C THR A 102 28.86 -19.78 6.02
N ALA A 103 28.80 -18.48 6.30
CA ALA A 103 29.56 -17.81 7.34
C ALA A 103 28.89 -17.92 8.72
N LYS A 104 29.71 -18.17 9.75
CA LYS A 104 29.25 -18.11 11.15
C LYS A 104 28.79 -16.69 11.46
N ILE A 105 27.53 -16.54 11.89
CA ILE A 105 26.99 -15.26 12.32
C ILE A 105 27.51 -14.94 13.73
N ASN A 106 28.07 -13.74 13.88
CA ASN A 106 28.51 -13.21 15.17
C ASN A 106 27.60 -12.06 15.60
N SER A 107 27.36 -11.87 16.89
CA SER A 107 26.63 -10.71 17.40
C SER A 107 27.44 -10.01 18.49
N PRO A 108 27.40 -8.67 18.57
CA PRO A 108 28.00 -7.94 19.67
C PRO A 108 27.26 -8.28 20.97
N ASP A 109 28.02 -8.56 22.03
CA ASP A 109 27.49 -8.79 23.38
C ASP A 109 27.71 -7.53 24.22
N TYR A 110 26.61 -6.95 24.72
CA TYR A 110 26.63 -5.70 25.47
C TYR A 110 25.35 -5.55 26.31
N PRO A 111 25.38 -4.76 27.41
CA PRO A 111 24.19 -4.46 28.20
C PRO A 111 23.13 -3.76 27.35
N ARG A 112 21.85 -4.11 27.55
CA ARG A 112 20.73 -3.48 26.85
C ARG A 112 20.77 -1.96 27.05
N GLU A 113 20.53 -1.21 25.97
CA GLU A 113 20.54 0.27 25.93
C GLU A 113 21.91 0.94 26.18
N ASP A 114 22.98 0.16 26.39
CA ASP A 114 24.36 0.67 26.39
C ASP A 114 24.93 0.69 24.98
N TRP A 115 24.50 1.69 24.19
CA TRP A 115 24.87 1.82 22.78
C TRP A 115 26.37 2.03 22.56
N GLU A 116 27.07 2.64 23.52
CA GLU A 116 28.52 2.83 23.50
C GLU A 116 29.25 1.49 23.63
N ALA A 117 28.83 0.65 24.58
CA ALA A 117 29.35 -0.71 24.70
C ALA A 117 29.04 -1.55 23.45
N GLY A 118 27.83 -1.44 22.90
CA GLY A 118 27.43 -2.12 21.67
C GLY A 118 28.28 -1.71 20.47
N ALA A 119 28.58 -0.41 20.31
CA ALA A 119 29.44 0.09 19.25
C ALA A 119 30.88 -0.44 19.36
N LYS A 120 31.45 -0.43 20.57
CA LYS A 120 32.78 -1.00 20.83
C LYS A 120 32.83 -2.50 20.55
N ALA A 121 31.81 -3.25 20.97
CA ALA A 121 31.70 -4.68 20.70
C ALA A 121 31.59 -4.97 19.19
N THR A 122 30.85 -4.14 18.45
CA THR A 122 30.71 -4.25 16.99
C THR A 122 32.04 -3.99 16.29
N ILE A 123 32.74 -2.91 16.63
CA ILE A 123 34.06 -2.57 16.06
C ILE A 123 35.05 -3.70 16.30
N LYS A 124 35.08 -4.28 17.50
CA LYS A 124 35.96 -5.43 17.81
C LYS A 124 35.70 -6.64 16.90
N LEU A 125 34.45 -6.89 16.52
CA LEU A 125 34.12 -7.96 15.56
C LEU A 125 34.57 -7.59 14.13
N MET A 126 34.50 -6.31 13.77
CA MET A 126 34.98 -5.82 12.47
C MET A 126 36.51 -5.89 12.35
N GLU A 127 37.24 -5.56 13.41
CA GLU A 127 38.70 -5.68 13.53
C GLU A 127 39.17 -7.14 13.47
N GLN A 128 38.37 -8.06 14.02
CA GLN A 128 38.61 -9.50 13.89
C GLN A 128 38.31 -10.03 12.47
N GLY A 129 37.76 -9.20 11.59
CA GLY A 129 37.39 -9.59 10.24
C GLY A 129 36.35 -10.70 10.19
N ARG A 130 35.36 -10.69 11.11
CA ARG A 130 34.24 -11.64 11.09
C ARG A 130 33.43 -11.49 9.81
N ASP A 131 33.11 -12.59 9.15
CA ASP A 131 32.46 -12.53 7.83
C ASP A 131 31.05 -11.95 7.87
N CYS A 132 30.30 -12.22 8.95
CA CYS A 132 28.93 -11.75 9.13
C CYS A 132 28.69 -11.35 10.60
N ILE A 133 28.21 -10.12 10.81
CA ILE A 133 27.88 -9.57 12.13
C ILE A 133 26.39 -9.24 12.16
N ALA A 134 25.60 -9.92 12.98
CA ALA A 134 24.18 -9.65 13.18
C ALA A 134 23.94 -8.68 14.34
N GLN A 135 22.93 -7.82 14.17
CA GLN A 135 22.58 -6.74 15.10
C GLN A 135 23.79 -5.84 15.49
N PRO A 136 24.61 -5.41 14.52
CA PRO A 136 25.67 -4.44 14.75
C PRO A 136 25.10 -3.13 15.32
N VAL A 137 25.88 -2.46 16.17
CA VAL A 137 25.60 -1.09 16.61
C VAL A 137 26.68 -0.20 16.04
N LEU A 138 26.29 0.79 15.25
CA LEU A 138 27.19 1.79 14.66
C LEU A 138 26.85 3.15 15.27
N LEU A 139 27.86 3.81 15.83
CA LEU A 139 27.71 5.07 16.55
C LEU A 139 28.73 6.08 16.04
N VAL A 140 28.25 7.27 15.67
CA VAL A 140 29.08 8.40 15.23
C VAL A 140 28.55 9.67 15.90
N HIS A 141 29.43 10.43 16.53
CA HIS A 141 29.12 11.73 17.09
C HIS A 141 29.53 12.82 16.10
N ASN A 142 28.69 13.83 15.90
CA ASN A 142 29.04 15.02 15.14
C ASN A 142 29.35 16.20 16.06
N ASP A 143 29.99 17.23 15.51
CA ASP A 143 30.43 18.42 16.26
C ASP A 143 29.26 19.28 16.76
N GLU A 144 28.05 19.07 16.24
CA GLU A 144 26.82 19.77 16.61
C GLU A 144 26.09 19.09 17.78
N GLY A 145 26.71 18.12 18.44
CA GLY A 145 26.14 17.41 19.59
C GLY A 145 25.03 16.42 19.22
N VAL A 146 24.96 16.00 17.96
CA VAL A 146 24.10 14.91 17.47
C VAL A 146 24.90 13.61 17.43
N THR A 147 24.30 12.55 17.94
CA THR A 147 24.84 11.20 17.87
C THR A 147 23.97 10.40 16.91
N LEU A 148 24.59 9.92 15.83
CA LEU A 148 23.95 9.06 14.83
C LEU A 148 24.12 7.61 15.27
N LEU A 149 23.00 6.90 15.45
CA LEU A 149 22.96 5.48 15.76
C LEU A 149 22.32 4.71 14.59
N SER A 150 23.07 3.76 14.04
CA SER A 150 22.66 2.91 12.94
C SER A 150 22.78 1.44 13.34
N SER A 151 21.71 0.68 13.18
CA SER A 151 21.61 -0.74 13.52
C SER A 151 21.00 -1.54 12.37
N PRO A 152 21.72 -1.73 11.24
CA PRO A 152 21.27 -2.62 10.18
C PRO A 152 21.11 -4.05 10.72
N ASP A 153 20.33 -4.90 10.05
CA ASP A 153 20.15 -6.28 10.53
C ASP A 153 21.47 -7.07 10.49
N LEU A 154 22.32 -6.84 9.48
CA LEU A 154 23.64 -7.47 9.32
C LEU A 154 24.70 -6.48 8.79
N LEU A 155 25.96 -6.71 9.14
CA LEU A 155 27.14 -6.27 8.39
C LEU A 155 27.81 -7.46 7.72
N ILE A 156 28.17 -7.31 6.45
CA ILE A 156 28.79 -8.34 5.63
C ILE A 156 30.17 -7.89 5.20
N LYS A 157 31.17 -8.73 5.49
CA LYS A 157 32.56 -8.50 5.08
C LYS A 157 32.71 -8.68 3.58
N GLN A 158 33.46 -7.79 2.95
CA GLN A 158 33.83 -7.84 1.55
C GLN A 158 35.31 -7.52 1.35
N PRO A 159 35.95 -8.02 0.28
CA PRO A 159 37.28 -7.56 -0.12
C PRO A 159 37.28 -6.05 -0.39
N GLY A 160 38.30 -5.34 0.08
CA GLY A 160 38.45 -3.89 -0.09
C GLY A 160 39.34 -3.32 1.02
N HIS A 161 39.96 -2.16 0.83
CA HIS A 161 40.85 -1.60 1.86
C HIS A 161 40.07 -0.65 2.76
N SER A 162 40.11 -0.88 4.07
CA SER A 162 39.53 -0.01 5.11
C SER A 162 40.54 0.20 6.24
N LYS A 163 40.17 0.95 7.27
CA LYS A 163 41.00 1.06 8.48
C LYS A 163 41.28 -0.27 9.19
N PHE A 164 40.53 -1.33 8.87
CA PHE A 164 40.68 -2.66 9.46
C PHE A 164 41.65 -3.57 8.69
N GLY A 165 42.13 -3.17 7.51
CA GLY A 165 43.01 -3.97 6.65
C GLY A 165 42.43 -4.19 5.25
N ASP A 166 42.69 -5.37 4.66
CA ASP A 166 42.31 -5.72 3.28
C ASP A 166 40.84 -6.20 3.15
N TRP A 167 39.98 -5.81 4.09
CA TRP A 167 38.53 -5.97 4.00
C TRP A 167 37.78 -4.70 4.41
N MET A 168 36.53 -4.61 3.98
CA MET A 168 35.55 -3.61 4.41
C MET A 168 34.21 -4.28 4.69
N TYR A 169 33.27 -3.56 5.30
CA TYR A 169 31.91 -4.03 5.54
C TYR A 169 30.88 -3.26 4.73
N ILE A 170 29.79 -3.94 4.40
CA ILE A 170 28.59 -3.34 3.83
C ILE A 170 27.34 -3.71 4.67
N PRO A 171 26.33 -2.83 4.74
CA PRO A 171 25.11 -3.12 5.49
C PRO A 171 24.12 -3.96 4.68
N LEU A 172 23.41 -4.84 5.40
CA LEU A 172 22.25 -5.57 4.89
C LEU A 172 21.07 -5.43 5.85
N ASP A 173 19.89 -5.23 5.27
CA ASP A 173 18.63 -5.04 5.98
C ASP A 173 17.61 -6.10 5.53
N ILE A 174 16.88 -6.68 6.48
CA ILE A 174 15.84 -7.69 6.21
C ILE A 174 14.47 -7.05 6.44
N LYS A 175 13.69 -6.87 5.37
CA LYS A 175 12.39 -6.19 5.41
C LYS A 175 11.27 -7.12 4.97
N PHE A 176 10.19 -7.14 5.75
CA PHE A 176 8.99 -7.94 5.46
C PHE A 176 8.18 -7.46 4.23
N GLY A 177 8.51 -6.29 3.68
CA GLY A 177 7.88 -5.79 2.46
C GLY A 177 8.23 -6.62 1.22
N ARG A 178 7.31 -6.69 0.24
CA ARG A 178 7.53 -7.39 -1.05
C ARG A 178 8.29 -6.55 -2.08
N ARG A 179 8.55 -5.27 -1.80
CA ARG A 179 9.18 -4.31 -2.72
C ARG A 179 10.25 -3.49 -2.02
N PRO A 180 11.32 -3.07 -2.74
CA PRO A 180 12.35 -2.19 -2.21
C PRO A 180 11.80 -0.76 -2.13
N LYS A 181 11.04 -0.46 -1.07
CA LYS A 181 10.43 0.86 -0.88
C LYS A 181 11.51 1.93 -0.72
N ALA A 182 11.20 3.15 -1.12
CA ALA A 182 12.12 4.29 -1.04
C ALA A 182 12.59 4.56 0.40
N ASP A 183 11.71 4.39 1.39
CA ASP A 183 12.04 4.57 2.81
C ASP A 183 13.09 3.55 3.28
N TYR A 184 13.01 2.28 2.86
CA TYR A 184 14.05 1.29 3.16
C TYR A 184 15.41 1.65 2.54
N GLN A 185 15.41 2.13 1.29
CA GLN A 185 16.64 2.46 0.58
C GLN A 185 17.34 3.71 1.16
N ILE A 186 16.56 4.70 1.62
CA ILE A 186 17.08 5.86 2.35
C ILE A 186 17.75 5.42 3.66
N ILE A 187 17.15 4.50 4.40
CA ILE A 187 17.76 3.97 5.63
C ILE A 187 19.02 3.16 5.34
N SER A 188 19.06 2.38 4.26
CA SER A 188 20.30 1.72 3.83
C SER A 188 21.41 2.70 3.47
N ALA A 189 21.07 3.83 2.83
CA ALA A 189 22.03 4.89 2.55
C ALA A 189 22.54 5.56 3.85
N PHE A 190 21.66 5.74 4.85
CA PHE A 190 22.04 6.22 6.19
C PHE A 190 23.02 5.26 6.86
N HIS A 191 22.76 3.94 6.82
CA HIS A 191 23.69 2.93 7.33
C HIS A 191 25.07 3.04 6.66
N CYS A 192 25.11 3.23 5.33
CA CYS A 192 26.37 3.42 4.61
C CYS A 192 27.14 4.66 5.06
N GLN A 193 26.47 5.79 5.32
CA GLN A 193 27.11 7.00 5.80
C GLN A 193 27.73 6.82 7.19
N VAL A 194 26.97 6.25 8.14
CA VAL A 194 27.49 6.01 9.50
C VAL A 194 28.64 5.00 9.46
N LEU A 195 28.50 3.94 8.68
CA LEU A 195 29.53 2.93 8.52
C LEU A 195 30.80 3.49 7.87
N ALA A 196 30.68 4.35 6.85
CA ALA A 196 31.80 4.98 6.17
C ALA A 196 32.65 5.82 7.12
N ALA A 197 32.02 6.59 8.01
CA ALA A 197 32.72 7.35 9.05
C ALA A 197 33.48 6.44 10.03
N ILE A 198 32.98 5.23 10.28
CA ILE A 198 33.63 4.26 11.15
C ILE A 198 34.79 3.56 10.44
N GLN A 199 34.63 3.05 9.22
CA GLN A 199 35.65 2.23 8.56
C GLN A 199 36.61 3.01 7.64
N GLU A 200 36.40 4.33 7.50
CA GLU A 200 37.16 5.28 6.66
C GLU A 200 37.10 4.99 5.15
N VAL A 201 36.12 4.19 4.72
CA VAL A 201 35.85 3.92 3.31
C VAL A 201 34.34 3.80 3.08
N TRP A 202 33.87 4.38 1.98
CA TRP A 202 32.46 4.31 1.59
C TRP A 202 32.09 2.91 1.09
N PRO A 203 31.01 2.30 1.61
CA PRO A 203 30.41 1.12 1.00
C PRO A 203 30.01 1.40 -0.46
N ASN A 204 30.42 0.53 -1.37
CA ASN A 204 30.01 0.61 -2.78
C ASN A 204 28.54 0.19 -2.99
N THR A 205 27.95 -0.52 -2.02
CA THR A 205 26.56 -0.99 -2.09
C THR A 205 25.99 -1.25 -0.69
N ALA A 206 24.68 -1.43 -0.63
CA ALA A 206 23.93 -1.96 0.51
C ALA A 206 22.88 -2.95 0.01
N TRP A 207 22.45 -3.87 0.86
CA TRP A 207 21.48 -4.90 0.48
C TRP A 207 20.18 -4.84 1.27
N LEU A 208 19.09 -5.15 0.59
CA LEU A 208 17.81 -5.49 1.19
C LEU A 208 17.49 -6.96 0.92
N ILE A 209 17.13 -7.72 1.94
CA ILE A 209 16.41 -8.99 1.79
C ILE A 209 14.94 -8.70 2.02
N LEU A 210 14.16 -8.90 0.96
CA LEU A 210 12.71 -8.71 0.99
C LEU A 210 12.01 -10.04 1.20
N ARG A 211 10.70 -9.97 1.43
CA ARG A 211 9.85 -11.16 1.58
C ARG A 211 10.00 -12.11 0.39
N ARG A 212 9.90 -13.42 0.66
CA ARG A 212 10.25 -14.52 -0.27
C ARG A 212 11.74 -14.56 -0.64
N GLN A 213 12.59 -14.03 0.25
CA GLN A 213 14.05 -14.06 0.17
C GLN A 213 14.64 -13.44 -1.11
N SER A 214 13.96 -12.44 -1.69
CA SER A 214 14.50 -11.72 -2.83
C SER A 214 15.50 -10.67 -2.36
N ALA A 215 16.78 -10.86 -2.69
CA ALA A 215 17.84 -9.89 -2.45
C ALA A 215 17.76 -8.74 -3.46
N TYR A 216 18.01 -7.51 -2.99
CA TYR A 216 17.98 -6.29 -3.79
C TYR A 216 19.15 -5.38 -3.43
N ALA A 217 19.98 -5.02 -4.42
CA ALA A 217 21.06 -4.06 -4.25
C ALA A 217 20.51 -2.63 -4.27
N VAL A 218 20.89 -1.82 -3.29
CA VAL A 218 20.49 -0.42 -3.20
C VAL A 218 21.38 0.44 -4.11
N THR A 219 20.74 1.28 -4.93
CA THR A 219 21.36 2.28 -5.81
C THR A 219 21.80 3.50 -5.00
N LEU A 220 22.97 3.44 -4.36
CA LEU A 220 23.41 4.45 -3.38
C LEU A 220 23.58 5.85 -3.98
N ASP A 221 24.08 5.96 -5.21
CA ASP A 221 24.20 7.21 -5.99
C ASP A 221 22.88 7.98 -6.09
N ARG A 222 21.76 7.26 -6.20
CA ARG A 222 20.43 7.86 -6.21
C ARG A 222 19.96 8.30 -4.83
N TRP A 223 20.23 7.51 -3.80
CA TRP A 223 19.59 7.67 -2.49
C TRP A 223 20.40 8.45 -1.47
N LEU A 224 21.72 8.52 -1.62
CA LEU A 224 22.58 9.30 -0.73
C LEU A 224 22.18 10.79 -0.68
N PRO A 225 22.00 11.51 -1.81
CA PRO A 225 21.59 12.92 -1.75
C PRO A 225 20.26 13.12 -1.03
N VAL A 226 19.28 12.25 -1.32
CA VAL A 226 17.95 12.28 -0.70
C VAL A 226 18.02 11.98 0.79
N MET A 227 18.88 11.03 1.20
CA MET A 227 19.05 10.67 2.60
C MET A 227 19.70 11.81 3.40
N VAL A 228 20.69 12.49 2.83
CA VAL A 228 21.35 13.65 3.46
C VAL A 228 20.34 14.78 3.70
N GLU A 229 19.51 15.11 2.70
CA GLU A 229 18.44 16.11 2.83
C GLU A 229 17.46 15.72 3.96
N VAL A 230 16.94 14.49 3.93
CA VAL A 230 16.00 14.00 4.94
C VAL A 230 16.61 13.96 6.35
N LEU A 231 17.90 13.63 6.46
CA LEU A 231 18.63 13.61 7.73
C LEU A 231 18.81 15.03 8.27
N GLY A 232 19.19 15.99 7.42
CA GLY A 232 19.31 17.41 7.78
C GLY A 232 17.99 17.97 8.30
N ASP A 233 16.91 17.81 7.53
CA ASP A 233 15.57 18.25 7.93
C ASP A 233 15.12 17.61 9.26
N CYS A 234 15.44 16.33 9.46
CA CYS A 234 15.12 15.60 10.69
C CYS A 234 15.86 16.21 11.87
N ILE A 235 17.17 16.45 11.74
CA ILE A 235 17.99 17.06 12.80
C ILE A 235 17.45 18.44 13.15
N GLU A 236 17.21 19.30 12.14
CA GLU A 236 16.70 20.64 12.33
C GLU A 236 15.35 20.64 13.06
N THR A 237 14.40 19.82 12.61
CA THR A 237 13.06 19.70 13.23
C THR A 237 13.15 19.28 14.70
N MET A 238 14.02 18.31 15.02
CA MET A 238 14.14 17.82 16.39
C MET A 238 14.87 18.80 17.30
N GLN A 239 15.82 19.58 16.77
CA GLN A 239 16.55 20.60 17.54
C GLN A 239 15.72 21.87 17.75
N SER A 240 15.00 22.34 16.73
CA SER A 240 14.16 23.55 16.81
C SER A 240 12.96 23.36 17.75
N ARG A 241 12.57 22.10 18.00
CA ARG A 241 11.37 21.72 18.77
C ARG A 241 10.09 22.32 18.19
N GLN A 242 10.09 22.64 16.91
CA GLN A 242 8.89 23.06 16.21
C GLN A 242 8.09 21.83 15.81
N GLU A 243 6.90 21.68 16.39
CA GLU A 243 6.02 20.57 16.06
C GLU A 243 5.54 20.68 14.59
N PRO A 244 5.81 19.66 13.74
CA PRO A 244 5.36 19.69 12.35
C PRO A 244 3.84 19.72 12.25
N GLU A 245 3.32 20.42 11.24
CA GLU A 245 1.87 20.53 11.00
C GLU A 245 1.18 19.17 10.89
N VAL A 246 -0.11 19.12 11.27
CA VAL A 246 -0.93 17.93 11.14
C VAL A 246 -1.27 17.66 9.67
N PHE A 247 -1.13 16.40 9.24
CA PHE A 247 -1.65 15.97 7.94
C PHE A 247 -2.15 14.53 8.04
N ILE A 248 -3.45 14.32 7.80
CA ILE A 248 -4.07 13.00 7.86
C ILE A 248 -3.83 12.28 6.53
N SER A 249 -2.83 11.41 6.50
CA SER A 249 -2.55 10.53 5.37
C SER A 249 -3.22 9.18 5.58
N ARG A 250 -4.37 8.95 4.94
CA ARG A 250 -5.15 7.71 5.06
C ARG A 250 -4.30 6.43 4.96
N GLN A 251 -3.41 6.36 3.97
CA GLN A 251 -2.56 5.16 3.76
C GLN A 251 -1.53 4.89 4.87
N LYS A 252 -1.17 5.91 5.67
CA LYS A 252 -0.07 5.82 6.65
C LYS A 252 -0.54 5.98 8.09
N CYS A 253 -1.68 6.63 8.31
CA CYS A 253 -2.18 6.98 9.63
C CYS A 253 -2.94 5.83 10.32
N ASP A 254 -3.51 4.87 9.57
CA ASP A 254 -4.37 3.81 10.10
C ASP A 254 -3.72 2.95 11.19
N LEU A 255 -2.39 2.80 11.17
CA LEU A 255 -1.61 2.06 12.17
C LEU A 255 -0.72 2.97 13.03
N CYS A 256 -0.96 4.29 12.99
CA CYS A 256 -0.21 5.26 13.78
C CYS A 256 -0.81 5.35 15.19
N HIS A 257 0.02 5.19 16.21
CA HIS A 257 -0.41 5.35 17.60
C HIS A 257 -0.72 6.81 17.98
N TRP A 258 -0.47 7.79 17.11
CA TRP A 258 -0.90 9.19 17.30
C TRP A 258 -2.13 9.57 16.48
N TYR A 259 -2.84 8.59 15.87
CA TYR A 259 -3.91 8.90 14.94
C TYR A 259 -5.05 9.71 15.59
N ASN A 260 -5.53 9.35 16.79
CA ASN A 260 -6.69 10.01 17.37
C ASN A 260 -6.40 11.47 17.74
N SER A 261 -5.23 11.76 18.31
CA SER A 261 -4.83 13.13 18.63
C SER A 261 -4.64 13.96 17.36
N CYS A 262 -3.93 13.44 16.35
CA CYS A 262 -3.81 14.09 15.05
C CYS A 262 -5.17 14.35 14.40
N TYR A 263 -6.05 13.34 14.41
CA TYR A 263 -7.36 13.43 13.79
C TYR A 263 -8.26 14.45 14.49
N ALA A 264 -8.26 14.49 15.82
CA ALA A 264 -8.99 15.50 16.59
C ALA A 264 -8.54 16.93 16.25
N ILE A 265 -7.22 17.14 16.09
CA ILE A 265 -6.69 18.44 15.65
C ILE A 265 -7.18 18.76 14.23
N ALA A 266 -7.01 17.83 13.29
CA ALA A 266 -7.46 18.01 11.91
C ALA A 266 -8.96 18.31 11.81
N GLN A 267 -9.79 17.64 12.63
CA GLN A 267 -11.23 17.88 12.68
C GLN A 267 -11.55 19.27 13.24
N SER A 268 -10.91 19.66 14.36
CA SER A 268 -11.13 20.98 14.98
C SER A 268 -10.74 22.15 14.08
N GLN A 269 -9.75 21.94 13.21
CA GLN A 269 -9.26 22.94 12.26
C GLN A 269 -9.97 22.87 10.90
N GLN A 270 -10.93 21.95 10.73
CA GLN A 270 -11.52 21.62 9.42
C GLN A 270 -10.44 21.43 8.34
N HIS A 271 -9.36 20.75 8.72
CA HIS A 271 -8.13 20.70 7.95
C HIS A 271 -8.37 19.98 6.62
N ILE A 272 -7.92 20.59 5.52
CA ILE A 272 -8.18 20.14 4.14
C ILE A 272 -7.64 18.74 3.83
N SER A 273 -6.68 18.24 4.62
CA SER A 273 -6.20 16.83 4.56
C SER A 273 -7.29 15.77 4.81
N LEU A 274 -8.42 16.15 5.42
CA LEU A 274 -9.58 15.25 5.56
C LEU A 274 -10.34 15.06 4.24
N LEU A 275 -10.14 15.92 3.25
CA LEU A 275 -10.85 15.87 1.98
C LEU A 275 -10.28 14.77 1.06
N PRO A 276 -11.12 13.87 0.49
CA PRO A 276 -10.68 12.95 -0.55
C PRO A 276 -9.97 13.66 -1.70
N GLY A 277 -8.88 13.06 -2.19
CA GLY A 277 -8.10 13.64 -3.30
C GLY A 277 -7.03 14.64 -2.87
N VAL A 278 -6.99 15.09 -1.62
CA VAL A 278 -5.91 15.95 -1.13
C VAL A 278 -4.74 15.09 -0.66
N SER A 279 -3.72 14.97 -1.51
CA SER A 279 -2.46 14.29 -1.17
C SER A 279 -1.47 15.25 -0.49
N PRO A 280 -0.41 14.78 0.19
CA PRO A 280 0.62 15.66 0.75
C PRO A 280 1.26 16.59 -0.28
N LYS A 281 1.36 16.13 -1.54
CA LYS A 281 1.86 16.98 -2.64
C LYS A 281 0.85 18.09 -2.95
N ARG A 282 -0.41 17.72 -3.19
CA ARG A 282 -1.48 18.68 -3.52
C ARG A 282 -1.73 19.67 -2.39
N TYR A 283 -1.59 19.23 -1.14
CA TYR A 283 -1.69 20.10 0.02
C TYR A 283 -0.67 21.23 0.01
N ARG A 284 0.61 20.92 -0.27
CA ARG A 284 1.65 21.96 -0.40
C ARG A 284 1.34 22.93 -1.54
N GLU A 285 0.92 22.39 -2.68
CA GLU A 285 0.52 23.20 -3.85
C GLU A 285 -0.71 24.10 -3.55
N LEU A 286 -1.66 23.64 -2.73
CA LEU A 286 -2.80 24.45 -2.27
C LEU A 286 -2.38 25.52 -1.26
N GLN A 287 -1.45 25.21 -0.35
CA GLN A 287 -0.90 26.17 0.60
C GLN A 287 -0.13 27.31 -0.09
N GLU A 288 0.61 27.01 -1.17
CA GLU A 288 1.28 28.04 -2.01
C GLU A 288 0.28 28.99 -2.69
N LEU A 289 -0.97 28.54 -2.90
CA LEU A 289 -2.08 29.36 -3.37
C LEU A 289 -2.89 30.02 -2.24
N GLU A 290 -2.43 29.91 -0.99
CA GLU A 290 -3.13 30.40 0.22
C GLU A 290 -4.50 29.72 0.44
N ILE A 291 -4.71 28.51 -0.11
CA ILE A 291 -5.94 27.72 0.03
C ILE A 291 -5.77 26.71 1.17
N GLY A 292 -5.98 27.18 2.41
CA GLY A 292 -5.79 26.38 3.62
C GLY A 292 -7.03 25.65 4.15
N THR A 293 -8.25 26.02 3.73
CA THR A 293 -9.52 25.51 4.29
C THR A 293 -10.41 24.87 3.24
N ILE A 294 -11.31 23.98 3.68
CA ILE A 294 -12.29 23.32 2.80
C ILE A 294 -13.24 24.37 2.21
N GLU A 295 -13.63 25.36 3.02
CA GLU A 295 -14.50 26.48 2.65
C GLU A 295 -13.92 27.30 1.50
N LEU A 296 -12.64 27.65 1.61
CA LEU A 296 -11.96 28.41 0.57
C LEU A 296 -11.80 27.58 -0.71
N LEU A 297 -11.44 26.29 -0.59
CA LEU A 297 -11.34 25.40 -1.75
C LEU A 297 -12.69 25.26 -2.48
N ALA A 298 -13.81 25.15 -1.76
CA ALA A 298 -15.14 25.02 -2.37
C ALA A 298 -15.60 26.26 -3.14
N GLN A 299 -15.08 27.44 -2.78
CA GLN A 299 -15.38 28.73 -3.42
C GLN A 299 -14.36 29.12 -4.49
N THR A 300 -13.24 28.39 -4.58
CA THR A 300 -12.16 28.69 -5.52
C THR A 300 -12.59 28.42 -6.96
N GLN A 301 -12.25 29.34 -7.86
CA GLN A 301 -12.49 29.14 -9.29
C GLN A 301 -11.56 28.07 -9.85
N ILE A 302 -12.11 27.14 -10.64
CA ILE A 302 -11.37 26.02 -11.24
C ILE A 302 -10.16 26.51 -12.06
N SER A 303 -10.29 27.67 -12.73
CA SER A 303 -9.23 28.29 -13.53
C SER A 303 -7.97 28.66 -12.75
N ILE A 304 -8.07 28.86 -11.43
CA ILE A 304 -6.92 29.12 -10.54
C ILE A 304 -6.13 27.83 -10.30
N LEU A 305 -6.84 26.70 -10.20
CA LEU A 305 -6.28 25.39 -9.85
C LEU A 305 -5.79 24.61 -11.08
N GLU A 306 -6.45 24.80 -12.23
CA GLU A 306 -6.19 24.07 -13.48
C GLU A 306 -4.70 24.08 -13.92
N PRO A 307 -3.95 25.20 -13.87
CA PRO A 307 -2.56 25.22 -14.30
C PRO A 307 -1.62 24.31 -13.49
N ILE A 308 -1.98 24.03 -12.22
CA ILE A 308 -1.16 23.24 -11.30
C ILE A 308 -1.58 21.77 -11.33
N PHE A 309 -2.89 21.53 -11.25
CA PHE A 309 -3.43 20.18 -11.05
C PHE A 309 -3.94 19.52 -12.32
N GLY A 310 -4.17 20.29 -13.38
CA GLY A 310 -4.98 19.89 -14.52
C GLY A 310 -6.48 20.03 -14.24
N ALA A 311 -7.26 20.22 -15.29
CA ALA A 311 -8.63 20.67 -15.17
C ALA A 311 -9.58 19.67 -14.49
N GLU A 312 -9.43 18.37 -14.76
CA GLU A 312 -10.24 17.32 -14.14
C GLU A 312 -10.02 17.28 -12.62
N ILE A 313 -8.77 17.29 -12.17
CA ILE A 313 -8.42 17.25 -10.74
C ILE A 313 -8.86 18.55 -10.05
N ALA A 314 -8.66 19.70 -10.69
CA ALA A 314 -9.12 20.99 -10.17
C ALA A 314 -10.65 21.00 -9.96
N CYS A 315 -11.41 20.52 -10.96
CA CYS A 315 -12.86 20.40 -10.90
C CYS A 315 -13.30 19.45 -9.78
N ASP A 316 -12.65 18.29 -9.66
CA ASP A 316 -12.93 17.29 -8.63
C ASP A 316 -12.67 17.81 -7.21
N LEU A 317 -11.55 18.51 -6.98
CA LEU A 317 -11.21 19.07 -5.66
C LEU A 317 -12.26 20.09 -5.19
N VAL A 318 -12.65 21.01 -6.08
CA VAL A 318 -13.68 22.02 -5.78
C VAL A 318 -15.02 21.35 -5.50
N GLN A 319 -15.48 20.46 -6.38
CA GLN A 319 -16.77 19.78 -6.19
C GLN A 319 -16.78 18.88 -4.95
N GLN A 320 -15.67 18.21 -4.63
CA GLN A 320 -15.54 17.38 -3.42
C GLN A 320 -15.62 18.26 -2.15
N ALA A 321 -15.00 19.44 -2.15
CA ALA A 321 -15.12 20.41 -1.07
C ALA A 321 -16.56 20.92 -0.93
N GLN A 322 -17.24 21.20 -2.05
CA GLN A 322 -18.64 21.61 -2.08
C GLN A 322 -19.58 20.53 -1.51
N ALA A 323 -19.40 19.27 -1.92
CA ALA A 323 -20.18 18.14 -1.40
C ALA A 323 -20.05 18.06 0.12
N THR A 324 -18.82 18.18 0.63
CA THR A 324 -18.48 18.12 2.06
C THR A 324 -19.14 19.24 2.87
N ILE A 325 -19.03 20.50 2.43
CA ILE A 325 -19.63 21.65 3.13
C ILE A 325 -21.16 21.59 3.12
N GLN A 326 -21.73 21.20 1.98
CA GLN A 326 -23.18 21.10 1.84
C GLN A 326 -23.75 19.84 2.50
N ASN A 327 -22.87 18.95 2.97
CA ASN A 327 -23.18 17.63 3.51
C ASN A 327 -24.22 16.87 2.66
N ARG A 328 -24.02 16.86 1.34
CA ARG A 328 -24.92 16.19 0.39
C ARG A 328 -24.15 15.57 -0.76
N ALA A 329 -24.70 14.49 -1.31
CA ALA A 329 -24.21 13.94 -2.55
C ALA A 329 -24.43 14.92 -3.70
N ILE A 330 -23.41 15.10 -4.54
CA ILE A 330 -23.44 15.95 -5.73
C ILE A 330 -23.12 15.07 -6.94
N LEU A 331 -23.86 15.28 -8.02
CA LEU A 331 -23.58 14.65 -9.31
C LEU A 331 -22.25 15.17 -9.86
N ARG A 332 -21.31 14.27 -10.13
CA ARG A 332 -19.96 14.62 -10.60
C ARG A 332 -20.04 15.22 -12.00
N GLN A 333 -19.49 16.42 -12.15
CA GLN A 333 -19.31 17.09 -13.43
C GLN A 333 -17.91 16.82 -13.96
N HIS A 334 -17.84 16.22 -15.15
CA HIS A 334 -16.57 15.99 -15.85
C HIS A 334 -16.17 17.25 -16.61
N TYR A 335 -14.92 17.67 -16.46
CA TYR A 335 -14.38 18.84 -17.17
C TYR A 335 -14.10 18.45 -18.63
N HIS A 336 -15.12 18.47 -19.49
CA HIS A 336 -14.94 18.41 -20.94
C HIS A 336 -15.04 19.80 -21.56
N THR A 337 -13.88 20.35 -21.91
CA THR A 337 -13.57 21.30 -22.99
C THR A 337 -14.73 22.14 -23.53
N LEU A 338 -14.90 23.32 -22.91
CA LEU A 338 -15.25 24.53 -23.65
C LEU A 338 -14.06 24.92 -24.57
N SER A 339 -13.73 24.10 -25.56
CA SER A 339 -12.91 24.59 -26.67
C SER A 339 -13.85 25.38 -27.58
N PRO A 340 -13.59 26.67 -27.86
CA PRO A 340 -14.28 27.34 -28.95
C PRO A 340 -13.95 26.56 -30.22
N SER A 341 -14.95 26.03 -30.91
CA SER A 341 -14.76 25.55 -32.27
C SER A 341 -14.06 26.66 -33.08
N PRO A 342 -13.05 26.36 -33.92
CA PRO A 342 -12.55 27.36 -34.85
C PRO A 342 -13.72 27.85 -35.72
N PRO A 343 -13.77 29.15 -36.08
CA PRO A 343 -14.86 29.67 -36.88
C PRO A 343 -14.94 28.88 -38.19
N LEU A 344 -16.12 28.30 -38.44
CA LEU A 344 -16.46 27.68 -39.71
C LEU A 344 -16.26 28.72 -40.82
N GLN A 345 -15.25 28.48 -41.66
CA GLN A 345 -15.15 29.19 -42.93
C GLN A 345 -16.25 28.66 -43.86
N ASN A 346 -16.97 29.61 -44.44
CA ASN A 346 -18.07 29.41 -45.37
C ASN A 346 -17.73 28.45 -46.53
N GLY A 347 -18.64 27.53 -46.82
CA GLY A 347 -18.60 26.66 -48.00
C GLY A 347 -19.88 25.86 -48.19
N SER A 348 -20.89 26.52 -48.76
CA SER A 348 -22.11 26.01 -49.43
C SER A 348 -22.33 24.49 -49.54
N SER A 349 -23.41 23.96 -48.94
CA SER A 349 -24.60 23.47 -49.68
C SER A 349 -25.62 22.73 -48.79
N THR A 350 -26.83 23.29 -48.76
CA THR A 350 -28.18 22.67 -48.62
C THR A 350 -28.44 21.61 -47.54
N GLY A 351 -29.13 22.03 -46.47
CA GLY A 351 -29.88 21.15 -45.56
C GLY A 351 -30.56 21.92 -44.43
N SER A 352 -31.88 22.17 -44.58
CA SER A 352 -32.86 22.73 -43.63
C SER A 352 -32.38 23.04 -42.20
N VAL A 353 -32.25 24.35 -41.93
CA VAL A 353 -32.15 24.92 -40.60
C VAL A 353 -33.55 25.31 -40.13
N LEU A 354 -34.09 24.59 -39.16
CA LEU A 354 -35.04 25.14 -38.20
C LEU A 354 -34.26 25.43 -36.94
N GLU A 355 -33.91 26.71 -36.79
CA GLU A 355 -33.32 27.29 -35.59
C GLU A 355 -34.27 27.10 -34.40
N PHE A 356 -33.83 26.34 -33.40
CA PHE A 356 -34.29 26.51 -32.03
C PHE A 356 -33.17 27.18 -31.24
N ALA A 357 -33.41 28.45 -30.91
CA ALA A 357 -32.59 29.26 -30.02
C ALA A 357 -32.70 28.78 -28.57
N ASN A 358 -31.58 28.90 -27.84
CA ASN A 358 -31.43 28.74 -26.38
C ASN A 358 -31.78 27.37 -25.77
N GLY A 359 -30.73 26.57 -25.54
CA GLY A 359 -30.77 25.39 -24.68
C GLY A 359 -29.66 24.39 -24.97
N LYS A 360 -28.38 24.76 -24.77
CA LYS A 360 -27.28 23.78 -24.83
C LYS A 360 -27.31 22.94 -23.56
N MET A 361 -27.98 21.79 -23.62
CA MET A 361 -27.86 20.75 -22.59
C MET A 361 -26.39 20.34 -22.43
N PRO A 362 -25.86 20.21 -21.20
CA PRO A 362 -24.61 19.48 -21.01
C PRO A 362 -24.84 18.05 -21.48
N HIS A 363 -24.06 17.58 -22.47
CA HIS A 363 -24.16 16.24 -23.03
C HIS A 363 -24.20 15.19 -21.91
N LEU A 364 -25.38 14.60 -21.74
CA LEU A 364 -25.73 13.67 -20.67
C LEU A 364 -24.87 12.39 -20.69
N PHE A 365 -24.55 11.92 -19.49
CA PHE A 365 -24.18 10.56 -19.07
C PHE A 365 -24.06 9.49 -20.16
N LYS A 366 -22.94 8.76 -20.17
CA LYS A 366 -22.78 7.61 -21.08
C LYS A 366 -23.82 6.55 -20.69
N SER A 367 -24.42 5.83 -21.63
CA SER A 367 -25.33 4.70 -21.35
C SER A 367 -24.75 3.67 -20.38
N ARG A 368 -23.41 3.63 -20.28
CA ARG A 368 -22.67 2.81 -19.33
C ARG A 368 -22.87 3.22 -17.87
N ASP A 369 -23.32 4.43 -17.56
CA ASP A 369 -23.49 4.96 -16.20
C ASP A 369 -24.75 4.46 -15.48
N ILE A 370 -25.65 3.83 -16.22
CA ILE A 370 -26.81 3.15 -15.67
C ILE A 370 -26.36 1.78 -15.14
N LEU A 371 -26.52 1.56 -13.84
CA LEU A 371 -26.33 0.25 -13.24
C LEU A 371 -27.41 -0.71 -13.78
N PRO A 372 -27.05 -1.94 -14.20
CA PRO A 372 -28.04 -2.90 -14.65
C PRO A 372 -29.01 -3.24 -13.51
N SER A 373 -30.21 -3.69 -13.89
CA SER A 373 -31.20 -4.23 -12.98
C SER A 373 -31.76 -5.52 -13.57
N ALA A 374 -32.00 -6.51 -12.73
CA ALA A 374 -32.53 -7.80 -13.11
C ALA A 374 -33.46 -8.35 -12.02
N SER A 375 -34.26 -9.36 -12.34
CA SER A 375 -35.13 -10.03 -11.35
C SER A 375 -34.33 -10.69 -10.23
N VAL A 376 -33.15 -11.23 -10.57
CA VAL A 376 -32.17 -11.72 -9.60
C VAL A 376 -30.87 -10.94 -9.76
N GLU A 377 -30.31 -10.49 -8.64
CA GLU A 377 -29.04 -9.78 -8.55
C GLU A 377 -28.14 -10.45 -7.52
N LEU A 378 -26.84 -10.53 -7.81
CA LEU A 378 -25.84 -11.14 -6.94
C LEU A 378 -24.90 -10.07 -6.39
N PHE A 379 -24.60 -10.11 -5.09
CA PHE A 379 -23.62 -9.23 -4.44
C PHE A 379 -22.49 -10.07 -3.86
N PHE A 380 -21.27 -9.79 -4.31
CA PHE A 380 -20.11 -10.65 -4.09
C PHE A 380 -19.01 -9.91 -3.33
N ASP A 381 -18.51 -10.55 -2.29
CA ASP A 381 -17.38 -10.08 -1.48
C ASP A 381 -16.47 -11.26 -1.08
N ILE A 382 -15.20 -10.98 -0.77
CA ILE A 382 -14.17 -11.99 -0.54
C ILE A 382 -13.37 -11.68 0.72
N GLU A 383 -13.16 -12.70 1.56
CA GLU A 383 -12.14 -12.66 2.61
C GLU A 383 -10.94 -13.53 2.27
N ALA A 384 -9.75 -12.98 2.52
CA ALA A 384 -8.49 -13.60 2.13
C ALA A 384 -7.47 -13.60 3.27
N GLN A 385 -6.54 -14.55 3.22
CA GLN A 385 -5.32 -14.62 4.00
C GLN A 385 -4.11 -14.41 3.07
N PRO A 386 -3.64 -13.15 2.90
CA PRO A 386 -2.57 -12.81 1.97
C PRO A 386 -1.24 -13.53 2.23
N GLU A 387 -1.00 -13.97 3.47
CA GLU A 387 0.22 -14.70 3.84
C GLU A 387 0.23 -16.12 3.29
N LEU A 388 -0.93 -16.76 3.27
CA LEU A 388 -1.13 -18.10 2.72
C LEU A 388 -1.45 -18.06 1.22
N ASN A 389 -1.63 -16.87 0.64
CA ASN A 389 -2.12 -16.68 -0.73
C ASN A 389 -3.44 -17.45 -0.95
N LEU A 390 -4.36 -17.26 -0.01
CA LEU A 390 -5.61 -17.99 0.14
C LEU A 390 -6.79 -17.03 0.16
N ASP A 391 -7.84 -17.30 -0.61
CA ASP A 391 -9.16 -16.72 -0.47
C ASP A 391 -10.05 -17.75 0.24
N TYR A 392 -10.32 -17.54 1.52
CA TYR A 392 -10.96 -18.57 2.33
C TYR A 392 -12.47 -18.41 2.44
N LEU A 393 -13.04 -17.28 2.00
CA LEU A 393 -14.49 -17.08 1.98
C LEU A 393 -14.89 -16.33 0.71
N LEU A 394 -15.77 -16.95 -0.08
CA LEU A 394 -16.45 -16.32 -1.20
C LEU A 394 -17.92 -16.11 -0.81
N GLY A 395 -18.27 -14.89 -0.40
CA GLY A 395 -19.60 -14.54 0.08
C GLY A 395 -20.50 -14.03 -1.02
N ILE A 396 -21.71 -14.61 -1.17
CA ILE A 396 -22.67 -14.20 -2.19
C ILE A 396 -24.02 -13.95 -1.55
N LEU A 397 -24.51 -12.71 -1.64
CA LEU A 397 -25.89 -12.37 -1.32
C LEU A 397 -26.71 -12.39 -2.62
N VAL A 398 -27.65 -13.33 -2.69
CA VAL A 398 -28.64 -13.45 -3.76
C VAL A 398 -29.86 -12.63 -3.38
N ILE A 399 -30.22 -11.65 -4.21
CA ILE A 399 -31.45 -10.86 -4.10
C ILE A 399 -32.39 -11.30 -5.22
N ASP A 400 -33.56 -11.83 -4.86
CA ASP A 400 -34.63 -12.14 -5.80
C ASP A 400 -35.79 -11.17 -5.59
N HIS A 401 -35.92 -10.22 -6.51
CA HIS A 401 -36.95 -9.18 -6.48
C HIS A 401 -38.34 -9.74 -6.83
N SER A 402 -38.42 -10.89 -7.51
CA SER A 402 -39.69 -11.51 -7.87
C SER A 402 -40.37 -12.18 -6.67
N THR A 403 -39.56 -12.77 -5.79
CA THR A 403 -40.03 -13.42 -4.55
C THR A 403 -39.84 -12.55 -3.30
N GLN A 404 -39.21 -11.37 -3.46
CA GLN A 404 -38.78 -10.50 -2.35
C GLN A 404 -37.88 -11.21 -1.33
N SER A 405 -37.08 -12.18 -1.79
CA SER A 405 -36.20 -12.95 -0.92
C SER A 405 -34.75 -12.47 -0.98
N GLN A 406 -34.04 -12.63 0.14
CA GLN A 406 -32.60 -12.35 0.25
C GLN A 406 -31.94 -13.55 0.92
N ARG A 407 -30.92 -14.12 0.28
CA ARG A 407 -30.20 -15.28 0.82
C ARG A 407 -28.70 -15.09 0.68
N PHE A 408 -27.99 -15.18 1.80
CA PHE A 408 -26.54 -15.18 1.83
C PHE A 408 -25.98 -16.60 1.74
N HIS A 409 -24.91 -16.77 0.97
CA HIS A 409 -24.19 -18.02 0.73
C HIS A 409 -22.72 -17.83 1.13
N PRO A 410 -22.30 -18.27 2.33
CA PRO A 410 -20.91 -18.23 2.76
C PRO A 410 -20.15 -19.45 2.24
N LEU A 411 -19.52 -19.34 1.07
CA LEU A 411 -18.71 -20.44 0.55
C LEU A 411 -17.35 -20.42 1.25
N LEU A 412 -17.26 -21.17 2.35
CA LEU A 412 -16.17 -21.09 3.33
C LEU A 412 -15.19 -22.27 3.22
N ALA A 413 -13.92 -21.94 3.02
CA ALA A 413 -12.80 -22.85 3.15
C ALA A 413 -12.27 -22.78 4.58
N GLU A 414 -12.69 -23.74 5.41
CA GLU A 414 -12.24 -23.82 6.80
C GLU A 414 -10.73 -24.01 6.91
N TYR A 415 -10.15 -24.73 5.93
CA TYR A 415 -8.71 -24.93 5.83
C TYR A 415 -8.20 -24.55 4.43
N PRO A 416 -6.91 -24.22 4.29
CA PRO A 416 -6.34 -23.78 3.01
C PRO A 416 -6.56 -24.75 1.84
N HIS A 417 -6.57 -26.07 2.11
CA HIS A 417 -6.79 -27.08 1.08
C HIS A 417 -8.24 -27.15 0.57
N ASN A 418 -9.18 -26.42 1.18
CA ASN A 418 -10.58 -26.36 0.75
C ASN A 418 -10.88 -25.26 -0.27
N GLU A 419 -9.92 -24.37 -0.59
CA GLU A 419 -10.13 -23.24 -1.52
C GLU A 419 -10.64 -23.71 -2.90
N ALA A 420 -10.10 -24.80 -3.43
CA ALA A 420 -10.56 -25.40 -4.68
C ALA A 420 -12.05 -25.79 -4.65
N SER A 421 -12.52 -26.29 -3.51
CA SER A 421 -13.91 -26.72 -3.35
C SER A 421 -14.87 -25.53 -3.33
N ILE A 422 -14.55 -24.48 -2.58
CA ILE A 422 -15.41 -23.29 -2.55
C ILE A 422 -15.41 -22.53 -3.86
N TRP A 423 -14.31 -22.60 -4.63
CA TRP A 423 -14.26 -22.06 -5.97
C TRP A 423 -15.23 -22.77 -6.92
N GLU A 424 -15.31 -24.10 -6.90
CA GLU A 424 -16.31 -24.81 -7.71
C GLU A 424 -17.74 -24.54 -7.23
N GLN A 425 -17.98 -24.50 -5.90
CA GLN A 425 -19.28 -24.12 -5.35
C GLN A 425 -19.70 -22.70 -5.78
N PHE A 426 -18.75 -21.76 -5.85
CA PHE A 426 -18.99 -20.41 -6.35
C PHE A 426 -19.45 -20.45 -7.79
N LEU A 427 -18.73 -21.20 -8.64
CA LEU A 427 -19.11 -21.34 -10.03
C LEU A 427 -20.48 -22.01 -10.17
N GLU A 428 -20.77 -23.08 -9.44
CA GLU A 428 -22.09 -23.73 -9.42
C GLU A 428 -23.21 -22.73 -9.08
N LEU A 429 -23.05 -21.96 -8.00
CA LEU A 429 -24.03 -20.97 -7.55
C LEU A 429 -24.29 -19.88 -8.59
N VAL A 430 -23.24 -19.23 -9.10
CA VAL A 430 -23.42 -18.11 -10.04
C VAL A 430 -23.98 -18.55 -11.39
N TRP A 431 -23.89 -19.85 -11.73
CA TRP A 431 -24.46 -20.42 -12.95
C TRP A 431 -25.91 -20.91 -12.79
N LEU A 432 -26.45 -20.98 -11.57
CA LEU A 432 -27.90 -21.07 -11.37
C LEU A 432 -28.63 -19.80 -11.86
N TYR A 433 -27.91 -18.68 -11.94
CA TYR A 433 -28.40 -17.38 -12.38
C TYR A 433 -27.54 -16.83 -13.53
N PRO A 434 -27.61 -17.44 -14.74
CA PRO A 434 -26.66 -17.18 -15.83
C PRO A 434 -26.72 -15.74 -16.35
N ASP A 435 -27.84 -15.04 -16.19
CA ASP A 435 -28.05 -13.66 -16.67
C ASP A 435 -27.98 -12.61 -15.55
N ALA A 436 -27.87 -13.02 -14.28
CA ALA A 436 -27.88 -12.10 -13.15
C ALA A 436 -26.58 -11.27 -13.11
N PRO A 437 -26.64 -9.93 -12.96
CA PRO A 437 -25.47 -9.12 -12.70
C PRO A 437 -24.85 -9.49 -11.34
N ILE A 438 -23.52 -9.46 -11.29
CA ILE A 438 -22.73 -9.71 -10.09
C ILE A 438 -22.11 -8.38 -9.68
N PHE A 439 -22.73 -7.71 -8.73
CA PHE A 439 -22.21 -6.49 -8.13
C PHE A 439 -21.13 -6.83 -7.12
N HIS A 440 -20.05 -6.07 -7.16
CA HIS A 440 -18.95 -6.19 -6.22
C HIS A 440 -18.43 -4.79 -5.92
N PHE A 441 -17.75 -4.63 -4.78
CA PHE A 441 -17.36 -3.29 -4.36
C PHE A 441 -16.20 -2.76 -5.19
N SER A 442 -15.19 -3.55 -5.53
CA SER A 442 -13.95 -3.06 -6.14
C SER A 442 -13.34 -3.99 -7.20
N ALA A 443 -12.43 -3.50 -8.04
CA ALA A 443 -11.72 -4.35 -9.00
C ALA A 443 -11.03 -5.59 -8.38
N TYR A 444 -10.77 -5.61 -7.07
CA TYR A 444 -10.17 -6.75 -6.36
C TYR A 444 -10.94 -8.05 -6.59
N GLU A 445 -12.27 -8.06 -6.49
CA GLU A 445 -13.06 -9.29 -6.62
C GLU A 445 -12.95 -9.88 -8.04
N ALA A 446 -13.03 -9.04 -9.06
CA ALA A 446 -12.87 -9.46 -10.46
C ALA A 446 -11.45 -9.99 -10.76
N GLU A 447 -10.42 -9.37 -10.19
CA GLU A 447 -9.03 -9.85 -10.32
C GLU A 447 -8.79 -11.16 -9.56
N THR A 448 -9.41 -11.33 -8.39
CA THR A 448 -9.36 -12.59 -7.64
C THR A 448 -10.06 -13.72 -8.40
N VAL A 449 -11.22 -13.47 -9.01
CA VAL A 449 -11.90 -14.45 -9.88
C VAL A 449 -11.02 -14.88 -11.05
N LYS A 450 -10.32 -13.94 -11.71
CA LYS A 450 -9.34 -14.27 -12.78
C LYS A 450 -8.19 -15.12 -12.23
N ARG A 451 -7.69 -14.79 -11.04
CA ARG A 451 -6.61 -15.54 -10.40
C ARG A 451 -7.03 -16.96 -10.01
N LEU A 452 -8.18 -17.12 -9.34
CA LEU A 452 -8.73 -18.41 -8.96
C LEU A 452 -9.05 -19.27 -10.18
N ALA A 453 -9.65 -18.68 -11.22
CA ALA A 453 -9.88 -19.37 -12.50
C ALA A 453 -8.59 -19.90 -13.13
N LYS A 454 -7.49 -19.12 -13.07
CA LYS A 454 -6.17 -19.57 -13.52
C LYS A 454 -5.60 -20.67 -12.63
N LEU A 455 -5.71 -20.51 -11.32
CA LEU A 455 -5.18 -21.44 -10.32
C LEU A 455 -5.87 -22.81 -10.39
N TYR A 456 -7.18 -22.82 -10.59
CA TYR A 456 -8.03 -24.02 -10.64
C TYR A 456 -8.48 -24.39 -12.05
N HIS A 457 -7.75 -23.93 -13.08
CA HIS A 457 -7.90 -24.36 -14.47
C HIS A 457 -9.32 -24.22 -15.06
N THR A 458 -10.07 -23.19 -14.68
CA THR A 458 -11.41 -22.93 -15.19
C THR A 458 -11.37 -22.56 -16.68
N PRO A 459 -12.17 -23.23 -17.56
CA PRO A 459 -12.17 -22.95 -18.99
C PRO A 459 -12.53 -21.50 -19.33
N LEU A 460 -11.85 -20.90 -20.31
CA LEU A 460 -12.13 -19.54 -20.77
C LEU A 460 -13.57 -19.35 -21.29
N SER A 461 -14.19 -20.41 -21.81
CA SER A 461 -15.60 -20.42 -22.23
C SER A 461 -16.57 -20.22 -21.06
N ARG A 462 -16.21 -20.68 -19.85
CA ARG A 462 -16.96 -20.45 -18.61
C ARG A 462 -16.58 -19.10 -17.99
N LEU A 463 -15.29 -18.72 -18.04
CA LEU A 463 -14.82 -17.50 -17.39
C LEU A 463 -15.28 -16.20 -18.08
N LYS A 464 -15.24 -16.13 -19.42
CA LYS A 464 -15.56 -14.89 -20.14
C LYS A 464 -17.00 -14.40 -19.90
N PRO A 465 -18.04 -15.25 -20.03
CA PRO A 465 -19.41 -14.79 -19.82
C PRO A 465 -19.73 -14.56 -18.32
N LEU A 466 -18.98 -15.20 -17.41
CA LEU A 466 -19.03 -14.87 -15.98
C LEU A 466 -18.53 -13.44 -15.74
N LEU A 467 -17.32 -13.11 -16.19
CA LEU A 467 -16.71 -11.80 -15.98
C LEU A 467 -17.48 -10.65 -16.65
N SER A 468 -18.21 -10.90 -17.75
CA SER A 468 -19.05 -9.86 -18.36
C SER A 468 -20.24 -9.45 -17.50
N ARG A 469 -20.58 -10.21 -16.45
CA ARG A 469 -21.64 -9.88 -15.49
C ARG A 469 -21.13 -9.09 -14.29
N PHE A 470 -19.82 -8.95 -14.12
CA PHE A 470 -19.24 -8.24 -12.98
C PHE A 470 -19.43 -6.73 -13.14
N VAL A 471 -19.99 -6.10 -12.11
CA VAL A 471 -20.26 -4.67 -12.06
C VAL A 471 -19.59 -4.07 -10.83
N ASP A 472 -18.56 -3.25 -11.07
CA ASP A 472 -17.81 -2.54 -10.04
C ASP A 472 -18.61 -1.32 -9.56
N VAL A 473 -19.18 -1.43 -8.35
CA VAL A 473 -20.02 -0.38 -7.75
C VAL A 473 -19.17 0.82 -7.34
N HIS A 474 -17.97 0.62 -6.79
CA HIS A 474 -17.09 1.72 -6.40
C HIS A 474 -16.65 2.53 -7.63
N GLN A 475 -16.27 1.88 -8.73
CA GLN A 475 -15.92 2.55 -9.97
C GLN A 475 -17.09 3.42 -10.46
N ARG A 476 -18.33 2.92 -10.35
CA ARG A 476 -19.51 3.71 -10.71
C ARG A 476 -19.70 4.91 -9.81
N VAL A 477 -19.60 4.74 -8.49
CA VAL A 477 -19.66 5.87 -7.52
C VAL A 477 -18.61 6.90 -7.89
N MET A 478 -17.35 6.47 -8.03
CA MET A 478 -16.22 7.34 -8.34
C MET A 478 -16.38 8.10 -9.66
N SER A 479 -17.07 7.54 -10.67
CA SER A 479 -17.25 8.22 -11.95
C SER A 479 -18.50 9.11 -12.03
N THR A 480 -19.43 9.00 -11.08
CA THR A 480 -20.76 9.64 -11.21
C THR A 480 -21.14 10.55 -10.05
N VAL A 481 -20.66 10.30 -8.83
CA VAL A 481 -21.12 11.02 -7.64
C VAL A 481 -19.94 11.41 -6.76
N LEU A 482 -20.07 12.58 -6.13
CA LEU A 482 -19.23 13.07 -5.05
C LEU A 482 -20.04 13.06 -3.75
N LEU A 483 -19.57 12.32 -2.75
CA LEU A 483 -20.21 12.22 -1.43
C LEU A 483 -19.43 13.01 -0.38
N PRO A 484 -20.09 13.54 0.67
CA PRO A 484 -19.45 14.24 1.80
C PRO A 484 -18.81 13.25 2.77
N VAL A 485 -17.97 12.37 2.24
CA VAL A 485 -17.27 11.35 3.00
C VAL A 485 -15.79 11.66 3.00
N GLU A 486 -15.15 11.30 4.09
CA GLU A 486 -13.72 11.37 4.22
C GLU A 486 -13.01 10.37 3.29
N SER A 487 -13.55 9.17 3.11
CA SER A 487 -13.01 8.20 2.16
C SER A 487 -14.10 7.51 1.37
N TYR A 488 -13.77 7.05 0.17
CA TYR A 488 -14.65 6.22 -0.66
C TYR A 488 -14.48 4.73 -0.36
N SER A 489 -14.13 4.36 0.88
CA SER A 489 -14.24 2.96 1.30
C SER A 489 -15.70 2.58 1.50
N LEU A 490 -16.03 1.29 1.32
CA LEU A 490 -17.40 0.79 1.50
C LEU A 490 -17.99 1.19 2.85
N LYS A 491 -17.18 1.06 3.91
CA LYS A 491 -17.57 1.43 5.28
C LYS A 491 -17.98 2.89 5.44
N HIS A 492 -17.26 3.82 4.82
CA HIS A 492 -17.61 5.26 4.91
C HIS A 492 -18.81 5.60 4.03
N LEU A 493 -18.87 5.06 2.82
CA LEU A 493 -19.99 5.28 1.90
C LEU A 493 -21.30 4.74 2.49
N ALA A 494 -21.31 3.48 2.93
CA ALA A 494 -22.52 2.85 3.43
C ALA A 494 -22.99 3.47 4.76
N ARG A 495 -22.06 3.86 5.67
CA ARG A 495 -22.42 4.58 6.91
C ARG A 495 -23.04 5.95 6.65
N TRP A 496 -22.51 6.70 5.68
CA TRP A 496 -23.14 7.97 5.30
C TRP A 496 -24.57 7.75 4.78
N LEU A 497 -24.83 6.59 4.18
CA LEU A 497 -26.17 6.16 3.75
C LEU A 497 -27.02 5.55 4.88
N GLY A 498 -26.51 5.48 6.11
CA GLY A 498 -27.22 4.94 7.28
C GLY A 498 -27.11 3.42 7.46
N PHE A 499 -26.21 2.75 6.75
CA PHE A 499 -25.92 1.33 6.98
C PHE A 499 -24.93 1.14 8.13
N GLU A 500 -25.24 0.23 9.06
CA GLU A 500 -24.36 -0.14 10.15
C GLU A 500 -24.06 -1.64 10.13
N TRP A 501 -22.79 -1.98 10.32
CA TRP A 501 -22.33 -3.36 10.48
C TRP A 501 -22.79 -3.90 11.83
N ARG A 502 -23.12 -5.20 11.89
CA ARG A 502 -23.50 -5.89 13.13
C ARG A 502 -22.42 -5.80 14.20
N ASP A 503 -21.15 -5.88 13.78
CA ASP A 503 -19.98 -5.66 14.62
C ASP A 503 -19.09 -4.56 14.02
N ALA A 504 -19.24 -3.34 14.54
CA ALA A 504 -18.47 -2.19 14.07
C ALA A 504 -16.95 -2.30 14.32
N THR A 505 -16.52 -3.21 15.21
CA THR A 505 -15.12 -3.41 15.59
C THR A 505 -14.35 -4.27 14.59
N ILE A 506 -15.05 -5.06 13.77
CA ILE A 506 -14.42 -5.89 12.73
C ILE A 506 -14.11 -5.03 11.50
N THR A 507 -12.96 -5.33 10.91
CA THR A 507 -12.43 -4.79 9.65
C THR A 507 -11.83 -5.95 8.87
N GLY A 508 -11.62 -5.80 7.56
CA GLY A 508 -10.93 -6.84 6.77
C GLY A 508 -9.54 -7.23 7.33
N SER A 509 -8.80 -6.29 7.95
CA SER A 509 -7.55 -6.61 8.64
C SER A 509 -7.74 -7.44 9.91
N GLN A 510 -8.87 -7.29 10.61
CA GLN A 510 -9.24 -8.14 11.74
C GLN A 510 -9.68 -9.53 11.27
N CYS A 511 -10.35 -9.66 10.12
CA CYS A 511 -10.68 -10.97 9.54
C CYS A 511 -9.43 -11.84 9.33
N VAL A 512 -8.32 -11.23 8.88
CA VAL A 512 -7.01 -11.93 8.77
C VAL A 512 -6.54 -12.49 10.11
N LEU A 513 -6.72 -11.74 11.20
CA LEU A 513 -6.33 -12.17 12.55
C LEU A 513 -7.24 -13.26 13.10
N LEU A 514 -8.55 -13.10 12.94
CA LEU A 514 -9.55 -14.07 13.36
C LEU A 514 -9.33 -15.41 12.63
N TYR A 515 -8.95 -15.38 11.36
CA TYR A 515 -8.64 -16.59 10.60
C TYR A 515 -7.35 -17.26 11.08
N ASP A 516 -6.28 -16.50 11.37
CA ASP A 516 -5.05 -17.05 11.97
C ASP A 516 -5.32 -17.69 13.34
N GLN A 517 -6.17 -17.05 14.15
CA GLN A 517 -6.61 -17.60 15.43
C GLN A 517 -7.42 -18.87 15.24
N TRP A 518 -8.35 -18.91 14.28
CA TRP A 518 -9.10 -20.12 13.93
C TRP A 518 -8.16 -21.27 13.57
N LEU A 519 -7.17 -21.04 12.71
CA LEU A 519 -6.21 -22.08 12.32
C LEU A 519 -5.38 -22.59 13.51
N ALA A 520 -5.13 -21.74 14.50
CA ALA A 520 -4.37 -22.10 15.69
C ALA A 520 -5.21 -22.81 16.77
N THR A 521 -6.48 -22.43 16.95
CA THR A 521 -7.31 -22.86 18.09
C THR A 521 -8.44 -23.81 17.71
N GLY A 522 -8.92 -23.76 16.47
CA GLY A 522 -10.15 -24.43 16.06
C GLY A 522 -11.44 -23.85 16.67
N ASP A 523 -11.40 -22.62 17.20
CA ASP A 523 -12.60 -21.97 17.75
C ASP A 523 -13.53 -21.44 16.63
N ARG A 524 -14.65 -22.15 16.43
CA ARG A 524 -15.58 -21.86 15.34
C ARG A 524 -16.22 -20.47 15.41
N SER A 525 -16.34 -19.89 16.62
CA SER A 525 -16.93 -18.57 16.79
C SER A 525 -16.19 -17.48 16.02
N LEU A 526 -14.90 -17.68 15.73
CA LEU A 526 -14.08 -16.77 14.94
C LEU A 526 -14.52 -16.74 13.46
N LEU A 527 -14.81 -17.92 12.89
CA LEU A 527 -15.32 -18.02 11.51
C LEU A 527 -16.75 -17.50 11.40
N ASP A 528 -17.59 -17.67 12.41
CA ASP A 528 -18.96 -17.14 12.43
C ASP A 528 -18.96 -15.60 12.43
N ARG A 529 -18.01 -14.99 13.14
CA ARG A 529 -17.78 -13.54 13.11
C ARG A 529 -17.31 -13.05 11.75
N ILE A 530 -16.37 -13.76 11.11
CA ILE A 530 -15.90 -13.41 9.75
C ILE A 530 -17.05 -13.51 8.74
N GLN A 531 -17.83 -14.59 8.77
CA GLN A 531 -18.99 -14.76 7.88
C GLN A 531 -20.03 -13.65 8.06
N SER A 532 -20.29 -13.23 9.30
CA SER A 532 -21.21 -12.13 9.59
C SER A 532 -20.69 -10.80 9.03
N TYR A 533 -19.39 -10.54 9.16
CA TYR A 533 -18.76 -9.34 8.59
C TYR A 533 -18.83 -9.34 7.06
N ASN A 534 -18.50 -10.46 6.41
CA ASN A 534 -18.54 -10.59 4.95
C ASN A 534 -19.98 -10.50 4.39
N GLU A 535 -20.98 -11.04 5.11
CA GLU A 535 -22.39 -10.82 4.76
C GLU A 535 -22.77 -9.34 4.87
N ASP A 536 -22.28 -8.63 5.90
CA ASP A 536 -22.52 -7.19 6.04
C ASP A 536 -21.89 -6.40 4.87
N ASP A 537 -20.71 -6.79 4.39
CA ASP A 537 -20.07 -6.15 3.22
C ASP A 537 -20.89 -6.39 1.92
N CYS A 538 -21.45 -7.59 1.71
CA CYS A 538 -22.39 -7.83 0.61
C CYS A 538 -23.67 -6.97 0.75
N ARG A 539 -24.23 -6.87 1.95
CA ARG A 539 -25.44 -6.06 2.23
C ARG A 539 -25.19 -4.57 2.09
N ALA A 540 -24.03 -4.08 2.53
CA ALA A 540 -23.60 -2.70 2.37
C ALA A 540 -23.43 -2.36 0.88
N THR A 541 -22.87 -3.27 0.09
CA THR A 541 -22.73 -3.11 -1.37
C THR A 541 -24.10 -3.05 -2.04
N TYR A 542 -25.05 -3.90 -1.65
CA TYR A 542 -26.45 -3.83 -2.09
C TYR A 542 -27.10 -2.49 -1.75
N HIS A 543 -26.94 -2.03 -0.51
CA HIS A 543 -27.46 -0.75 -0.05
C HIS A 543 -26.90 0.43 -0.88
N LEU A 544 -25.59 0.45 -1.09
CA LEU A 544 -24.91 1.47 -1.89
C LEU A 544 -25.35 1.45 -3.36
N LYS A 545 -25.44 0.26 -3.98
CA LYS A 545 -25.92 0.10 -5.36
C LYS A 545 -27.32 0.65 -5.52
N ASN A 546 -28.24 0.27 -4.63
CA ASN A 546 -29.64 0.73 -4.70
C ASN A 546 -29.75 2.23 -4.55
N TRP A 547 -29.08 2.80 -3.54
CA TRP A 547 -29.04 4.24 -3.36
C TRP A 547 -28.51 4.94 -4.61
N LEU A 548 -27.41 4.46 -5.18
CA LEU A 548 -26.80 5.05 -6.37
C LEU A 548 -27.74 4.97 -7.58
N SER A 549 -28.40 3.84 -7.82
CA SER A 549 -29.41 3.70 -8.86
C SER A 549 -30.55 4.71 -8.70
N THR A 550 -31.11 4.84 -7.49
CA THR A 550 -32.18 5.80 -7.21
C THR A 550 -31.72 7.25 -7.36
N PHE A 551 -30.54 7.58 -6.82
CA PHE A 551 -29.96 8.92 -6.91
C PHE A 551 -29.79 9.33 -8.37
N LEU A 552 -29.17 8.49 -9.20
CA LEU A 552 -28.98 8.77 -10.62
C LEU A 552 -30.32 8.91 -11.35
N GLN A 553 -31.30 8.03 -11.09
CA GLN A 553 -32.64 8.12 -11.67
C GLN A 553 -33.35 9.44 -11.33
N GLN A 554 -33.22 9.93 -10.10
CA GLN A 554 -33.79 11.22 -9.70
C GLN A 554 -33.11 12.38 -10.43
N GLN A 555 -31.78 12.36 -10.54
CA GLN A 555 -31.04 13.38 -11.30
C GLN A 555 -31.45 13.38 -12.78
N TYR A 556 -31.62 12.19 -13.39
CA TYR A 556 -32.13 12.07 -14.76
C TYR A 556 -33.53 12.65 -14.94
N SER A 557 -34.41 12.49 -13.94
CA SER A 557 -35.80 12.98 -14.03
C SER A 557 -35.92 14.49 -13.80
N SER A 558 -34.90 15.11 -13.20
CA SER A 558 -34.84 16.55 -12.91
C SER A 558 -34.14 17.39 -13.99
N LEU A 559 -33.46 16.73 -14.94
CA LEU A 559 -32.88 17.32 -16.15
C LEU A 559 -33.92 17.31 -17.28
#